data_AF-A0A8T1NP37-F1
#
_entry.id   AF-A0A8T1NP37-F1
#
_cell.length_a   1.000
_cell.length_b   1.000
_cell.length_c   1.000
_cell.angle_alpha   90.00
_cell.angle_beta   90.00
_cell.angle_gamma   90.00
#
_symmetry.space_group_name_H-M   'P 1'
#
loop_
_entity.id
_entity.type
_entity.pdbx_description
1 polymer ?
#
loop_
_entity_poly.entity_id
_entity_poly.type
_entity_poly.pdbx_seq_one_letter_code
_entity_poly.pdbx_strand_id
1 'polypeptide(L)'
;MAADLVPNSSSKSTVSTVGKQNGLLDPSKELDAGALFVLKSRGSWLHCGYHLTTSIVAPVLLSLPYALTLLGWAGGILCLVLAGLVTFYSYNLLSLVLEHHAQLGQRHLRFRDMARDILGPRWGKYVIGPLQFGICYGAVVAGSLLGGQSLKFIYLLSNPNGTMKLYEFIVIFGGLLLLLAQIPSFHSLRHINLISLVLCLTYSACVTAGAIKIGHSENAPIRDYSVNGTGVNRVFGAANAVAIISTTYACGIIPEIQATIAPPVKGKMFKGLCVCYAVIATTFLSVAISGYWAFGNQAMGTVLSNFMGNEKPLLPTRFLLMINVFTLSQISAVTVVRPTQLASDIETLLDVGLLATNK
;
A
#
# COMPACT_ATOMS: atom_id res chain seq x y z
N MET A 1 54.07 -12.47 81.03
CA MET A 1 52.60 -12.42 81.16
C MET A 1 52.10 -11.65 79.93
N ALA A 2 52.08 -12.23 78.73
CA ALA A 2 51.31 -13.36 78.19
C ALA A 2 50.13 -12.85 77.33
N ALA A 3 50.39 -12.85 76.01
CA ALA A 3 49.61 -13.39 74.89
C ALA A 3 48.12 -13.03 74.63
N ASP A 4 47.84 -13.00 73.31
CA ASP A 4 46.61 -13.34 72.56
C ASP A 4 45.52 -12.28 72.34
N LEU A 5 44.78 -12.18 71.22
CA LEU A 5 44.78 -12.73 69.84
C LEU A 5 43.73 -11.91 69.03
N VAL A 6 43.91 -11.83 67.70
CA VAL A 6 43.10 -11.21 66.60
C VAL A 6 41.77 -12.02 66.42
N PRO A 7 40.64 -11.59 65.76
CA PRO A 7 40.66 -11.02 64.40
C PRO A 7 39.54 -10.09 63.83
N ASN A 8 39.92 -9.42 62.71
CA ASN A 8 39.22 -9.11 61.42
C ASN A 8 37.79 -8.50 61.42
N SER A 9 37.36 -7.62 60.50
CA SER A 9 37.82 -7.21 59.17
C SER A 9 37.15 -5.88 58.74
N SER A 10 37.69 -5.31 57.66
CA SER A 10 37.46 -4.02 57.01
C SER A 10 36.05 -3.74 56.43
N SER A 11 35.59 -2.49 56.56
CA SER A 11 34.77 -1.83 55.52
C SER A 11 35.08 -0.32 55.47
N LYS A 12 35.50 0.18 54.30
CA LYS A 12 35.60 1.63 54.01
C LYS A 12 34.62 1.98 52.90
N SER A 13 33.78 2.96 53.24
CA SER A 13 32.79 3.65 52.41
C SER A 13 33.41 4.35 51.20
N THR A 14 32.71 4.36 50.06
CA THR A 14 32.88 5.42 49.05
C THR A 14 31.53 5.76 48.41
N VAL A 15 31.32 7.07 48.31
CA VAL A 15 30.15 7.84 47.89
C VAL A 15 29.72 7.48 46.45
N SER A 16 28.41 7.30 46.23
CA SER A 16 27.80 7.04 44.93
C SER A 16 27.41 8.33 44.21
N THR A 17 28.08 8.61 43.09
CA THR A 17 27.72 9.68 42.16
C THR A 17 26.76 9.15 41.09
N VAL A 18 25.65 9.86 40.88
CA VAL A 18 24.60 9.56 39.89
C VAL A 18 25.15 9.60 38.46
N GLY A 19 25.11 8.48 37.75
CA GLY A 19 25.57 8.34 36.36
C GLY A 19 24.42 8.38 35.34
N LYS A 20 24.50 9.35 34.41
CA LYS A 20 23.74 9.39 33.15
C LYS A 20 24.11 8.17 32.28
N GLN A 21 23.18 7.24 32.07
CA GLN A 21 23.34 6.21 31.03
C GLN A 21 22.94 6.76 29.66
N ASN A 22 23.94 7.23 28.92
CA ASN A 22 23.86 7.30 27.47
C ASN A 22 24.00 5.86 26.94
N GLY A 23 22.96 5.35 26.26
CA GLY A 23 23.03 4.06 25.57
C GLY A 23 24.06 4.13 24.45
N LEU A 24 25.23 3.51 24.69
CA LEU A 24 26.26 3.31 23.68
C LEU A 24 25.73 2.26 22.69
N LEU A 25 25.54 2.67 21.44
CA LEU A 25 25.30 1.75 20.34
C LEU A 25 26.58 0.93 20.08
N ASP A 26 26.44 -0.38 19.99
CA ASP A 26 27.51 -1.32 19.63
C ASP A 26 28.04 -0.97 18.21
N PRO A 27 29.33 -0.63 18.04
CA PRO A 27 29.90 -0.19 16.76
C PRO A 27 29.98 -1.30 15.70
N SER A 28 29.66 -2.55 16.03
CA SER A 28 29.94 -3.73 15.20
C SER A 28 28.81 -4.18 14.25
N LYS A 29 27.67 -3.49 14.24
CA LYS A 29 26.62 -3.73 13.22
C LYS A 29 26.74 -2.72 12.10
N GLU A 30 27.25 -3.15 10.95
CA GLU A 30 27.03 -2.44 9.69
C GLU A 30 25.51 -2.25 9.50
N LEU A 31 25.08 -0.99 9.55
CA LEU A 31 23.70 -0.60 9.31
C LEU A 31 23.45 -0.72 7.80
N ASP A 32 22.51 -1.58 7.41
CA ASP A 32 22.03 -1.68 6.03
C ASP A 32 21.64 -0.28 5.48
N ALA A 33 21.78 -0.07 4.17
CA ALA A 33 21.49 1.19 3.49
C ALA A 33 20.10 1.76 3.83
N GLY A 34 19.11 0.89 4.05
CA GLY A 34 17.78 1.31 4.51
C GLY A 34 17.75 1.83 5.96
N ALA A 35 18.62 1.34 6.85
CA ALA A 35 18.79 1.86 8.21
C ALA A 35 19.59 3.18 8.22
N LEU A 36 20.58 3.32 7.33
CA LEU A 36 21.31 4.58 7.11
C LEU A 36 20.43 5.70 6.54
N PHE A 37 19.50 5.38 5.62
CA PHE A 37 18.51 6.33 5.09
C PHE A 37 17.59 6.90 6.19
N VAL A 38 17.26 6.10 7.21
CA VAL A 38 16.39 6.49 8.33
C VAL A 38 17.10 7.41 9.34
N LEU A 39 18.43 7.39 9.41
CA LEU A 39 19.20 8.19 10.37
C LEU A 39 19.13 9.72 10.11
N LYS A 40 18.64 10.15 8.94
CA LYS A 40 18.35 11.56 8.64
C LYS A 40 16.86 11.82 8.39
N SER A 41 16.03 11.32 9.31
CA SER A 41 14.58 11.53 9.30
C SER A 41 14.20 13.03 9.26
N ARG A 42 13.65 13.48 8.11
CA ARG A 42 13.26 14.89 7.85
C ARG A 42 11.79 15.04 7.43
N GLY A 43 11.01 13.96 7.43
CA GLY A 43 9.62 13.96 6.99
C GLY A 43 8.69 14.69 7.96
N SER A 44 7.78 15.51 7.43
CA SER A 44 6.68 16.11 8.19
C SER A 44 5.48 15.16 8.30
N TRP A 45 4.50 15.47 9.14
CA TRP A 45 3.25 14.70 9.22
C TRP A 45 2.44 14.77 7.90
N LEU A 46 2.55 15.88 7.16
CA LEU A 46 1.97 16.01 5.82
C LEU A 46 2.67 15.07 4.83
N HIS A 47 4.00 14.96 4.91
CA HIS A 47 4.78 13.98 4.15
C HIS A 47 4.26 12.57 4.38
N CYS A 48 4.17 12.17 5.64
CA CYS A 48 3.56 10.90 6.03
C CYS A 48 2.17 10.72 5.40
N GLY A 49 1.29 11.72 5.47
CA GLY A 49 -0.07 11.65 4.93
C GLY A 49 -0.13 11.29 3.45
N TYR A 50 0.58 12.01 2.57
CA TYR A 50 0.54 11.67 1.14
C TYR A 50 1.30 10.39 0.80
N HIS A 51 2.39 10.06 1.51
CA HIS A 51 3.09 8.78 1.32
C HIS A 51 2.18 7.60 1.66
N LEU A 52 1.43 7.69 2.76
CA LEU A 52 0.39 6.71 3.11
C LEU A 52 -0.67 6.64 2.03
N THR A 53 -1.18 7.79 1.61
CA THR A 53 -2.24 7.88 0.62
C THR A 53 -1.82 7.24 -0.70
N THR A 54 -0.61 7.51 -1.20
CA THR A 54 -0.14 6.96 -2.47
C THR A 54 0.21 5.48 -2.40
N SER A 55 0.47 4.97 -1.20
CA SER A 55 0.73 3.55 -0.97
C SER A 55 -0.57 2.74 -0.98
N ILE A 56 -1.69 3.34 -0.58
CA ILE A 56 -3.00 2.69 -0.48
C ILE A 56 -3.89 2.99 -1.68
N VAL A 57 -4.04 4.27 -2.02
CA VAL A 57 -4.90 4.76 -3.10
C VAL A 57 -4.22 4.52 -4.45
N ALA A 58 -4.42 3.31 -4.96
CA ALA A 58 -3.97 2.85 -6.27
C ALA A 58 -5.18 2.57 -7.19
N PRO A 59 -4.98 2.37 -8.51
CA PRO A 59 -6.08 2.28 -9.46
C PRO A 59 -6.87 0.98 -9.36
N VAL A 60 -6.46 0.08 -8.46
CA VAL A 60 -7.29 -1.01 -7.93
C VAL A 60 -8.65 -0.50 -7.44
N LEU A 61 -8.73 0.75 -6.95
CA LEU A 61 -10.00 1.37 -6.54
C LEU A 61 -11.04 1.44 -7.69
N LEU A 62 -10.60 1.40 -8.94
CA LEU A 62 -11.48 1.40 -10.12
C LEU A 62 -12.29 0.09 -10.25
N SER A 63 -11.94 -0.95 -9.49
CA SER A 63 -12.66 -2.21 -9.38
C SER A 63 -13.69 -2.23 -8.24
N LEU A 64 -13.77 -1.18 -7.42
CA LEU A 64 -14.76 -1.13 -6.32
C LEU A 64 -16.21 -1.24 -6.81
N PRO A 65 -16.64 -0.61 -7.92
CA PRO A 65 -17.98 -0.83 -8.46
C PRO A 65 -18.27 -2.30 -8.78
N TYR A 66 -17.27 -3.03 -9.30
CA TYR A 66 -17.40 -4.46 -9.56
C TYR A 66 -17.60 -5.27 -8.27
N ALA A 67 -16.88 -4.94 -7.20
CA ALA A 67 -17.07 -5.57 -5.89
C ALA A 67 -18.51 -5.37 -5.36
N LEU A 68 -19.11 -4.20 -5.60
CA LEU A 68 -20.51 -3.94 -5.24
C LEU A 68 -21.50 -4.79 -6.04
N THR A 69 -21.18 -5.20 -7.28
CA THR A 69 -22.05 -6.14 -8.02
C THR A 69 -22.19 -7.51 -7.35
N LEU A 70 -21.18 -7.90 -6.57
CA LEU A 70 -21.06 -9.20 -5.93
C LEU A 70 -21.63 -9.22 -4.50
N LEU A 71 -21.79 -8.04 -3.88
CA LEU A 71 -22.34 -7.88 -2.52
C LEU A 71 -23.68 -7.12 -2.46
N GLY A 72 -24.04 -6.43 -3.54
CA GLY A 72 -25.12 -5.44 -3.56
C GLY A 72 -24.78 -4.15 -2.81
N TRP A 73 -25.70 -3.18 -2.84
CA TRP A 73 -25.54 -1.88 -2.17
C TRP A 73 -25.20 -2.00 -0.68
N ALA A 74 -26.06 -2.66 0.09
CA ALA A 74 -25.90 -2.72 1.54
C ALA A 74 -24.62 -3.47 1.93
N GLY A 75 -24.40 -4.67 1.38
CA GLY A 75 -23.22 -5.48 1.68
C GLY A 75 -21.92 -4.82 1.21
N GLY A 76 -21.91 -4.23 0.02
CA GLY A 76 -20.74 -3.58 -0.56
C GLY A 76 -20.33 -2.32 0.22
N ILE A 77 -21.28 -1.43 0.54
CA ILE A 77 -20.98 -0.21 1.32
C ILE A 77 -20.57 -0.59 2.75
N LEU A 78 -21.28 -1.53 3.39
CA LEU A 78 -20.90 -1.99 4.73
C LEU A 78 -19.50 -2.57 4.74
N CYS A 79 -19.16 -3.45 3.79
CA CYS A 79 -17.83 -4.04 3.67
C CYS A 79 -16.75 -2.97 3.44
N LEU A 80 -17.02 -2.00 2.56
CA LEU A 80 -16.09 -0.91 2.26
C LEU A 80 -15.82 -0.02 3.48
N VAL A 81 -16.85 0.32 4.26
CA VAL A 81 -16.72 1.12 5.48
C VAL A 81 -16.03 0.33 6.59
N LEU A 82 -16.44 -0.92 6.83
CA LEU A 82 -15.82 -1.78 7.85
C LEU A 82 -14.34 -2.05 7.54
N ALA A 83 -13.99 -2.31 6.28
CA ALA A 83 -12.60 -2.45 5.88
C ALA A 83 -11.79 -1.18 6.15
N GLY A 84 -12.38 0.00 5.90
CA GLY A 84 -11.77 1.28 6.27
C GLY A 84 -11.56 1.44 7.78
N LEU A 85 -12.58 1.14 8.59
CA LEU A 85 -12.48 1.25 10.05
C LEU A 85 -11.44 0.29 10.64
N VAL A 86 -11.46 -0.97 10.21
CA VAL A 86 -10.52 -2.00 10.65
C VAL A 86 -9.10 -1.61 10.28
N THR A 87 -8.85 -1.23 9.03
CA THR A 87 -7.50 -0.87 8.59
C THR A 87 -7.00 0.42 9.25
N PHE A 88 -7.86 1.43 9.44
CA PHE A 88 -7.50 2.65 10.16
C PHE A 88 -7.07 2.33 11.59
N TYR A 89 -7.88 1.52 12.29
CA TYR A 89 -7.58 1.08 13.65
C TYR A 89 -6.27 0.28 13.70
N SER A 90 -6.10 -0.70 12.81
CA SER A 90 -4.90 -1.53 12.75
C SER A 90 -3.64 -0.70 12.46
N TYR A 91 -3.67 0.23 11.50
CA TYR A 91 -2.52 1.07 11.19
C TYR A 91 -2.21 2.10 12.28
N ASN A 92 -3.24 2.65 12.94
CA ASN A 92 -3.03 3.51 14.08
C ASN A 92 -2.41 2.73 15.26
N LEU A 93 -2.95 1.56 15.58
CA LEU A 93 -2.41 0.71 16.65
C LEU A 93 -0.96 0.32 16.36
N LEU A 94 -0.67 -0.11 15.14
CA LEU A 94 0.69 -0.41 14.68
C LEU A 94 1.62 0.78 14.89
N SER A 95 1.16 1.99 14.57
CA SER A 95 1.98 3.19 14.74
C SER A 95 2.31 3.51 16.19
N LEU A 96 1.37 3.27 17.11
CA LEU A 96 1.56 3.47 18.54
C LEU A 96 2.53 2.45 19.12
N VAL A 97 2.45 1.19 18.68
CA VAL A 97 3.39 0.14 19.06
C VAL A 97 4.81 0.49 18.60
N LEU A 98 4.97 0.89 17.34
CA LEU A 98 6.25 1.34 16.79
C LEU A 98 6.83 2.54 17.57
N GLU A 99 5.97 3.50 17.92
CA GLU A 99 6.37 4.66 18.70
C GLU A 99 6.81 4.26 20.12
N HIS A 100 6.08 3.37 20.77
CA HIS A 100 6.40 2.88 22.12
C HIS A 100 7.77 2.19 22.16
N HIS A 101 8.03 1.25 21.24
CA HIS A 101 9.34 0.60 21.17
C HIS A 101 10.47 1.57 20.85
N ALA A 102 10.23 2.57 19.98
CA ALA A 102 11.21 3.61 19.72
C ALA A 102 11.54 4.44 20.97
N GLN A 103 10.58 4.70 21.87
CA GLN A 103 10.81 5.37 23.15
C GLN A 103 11.63 4.50 24.12
N LEU A 104 11.53 3.17 24.03
CA LEU A 104 12.35 2.22 24.78
C LEU A 104 13.76 2.02 24.16
N GLY A 105 14.10 2.74 23.09
CA GLY A 105 15.38 2.61 22.40
C GLY A 105 15.43 1.48 21.36
N GLN A 106 14.32 0.77 21.13
CA GLN A 106 14.19 -0.30 20.15
C GLN A 106 13.42 0.18 18.92
N ARG A 107 14.13 0.80 17.97
CA ARG A 107 13.48 1.34 16.77
C ARG A 107 13.31 0.27 15.69
N HIS A 108 12.09 -0.22 15.53
CA HIS A 108 11.71 -1.09 14.41
C HIS A 108 11.47 -0.26 13.14
N LEU A 109 12.10 -0.65 12.02
CA LEU A 109 12.04 0.10 10.75
C LEU A 109 11.19 -0.61 9.70
N ARG A 110 11.11 -1.94 9.79
CA ARG A 110 10.39 -2.80 8.83
C ARG A 110 9.48 -3.77 9.55
N PHE A 111 8.52 -4.33 8.83
CA PHE A 111 7.66 -5.42 9.34
C PHE A 111 8.45 -6.63 9.86
N ARG A 112 9.56 -6.96 9.19
CA ARG A 112 10.46 -8.04 9.60
C ARG A 112 11.11 -7.80 10.95
N ASP A 113 11.44 -6.56 11.28
CA ASP A 113 12.09 -6.23 12.55
C ASP A 113 11.12 -6.49 13.71
N MET A 114 9.87 -6.05 13.57
CA MET A 114 8.81 -6.33 14.56
C MET A 114 8.53 -7.82 14.67
N ALA A 115 8.44 -8.53 13.55
CA ALA A 115 8.18 -9.97 13.57
C ALA A 115 9.32 -10.76 14.22
N ARG A 116 10.57 -10.33 14.02
CA ARG A 116 11.74 -10.91 14.68
C ARG A 116 11.71 -10.69 16.19
N ASP A 117 11.26 -9.52 16.64
CA ASP A 117 11.14 -9.20 18.06
C ASP A 117 10.01 -10.00 18.73
N ILE A 118 8.84 -10.08 18.09
CA ILE A 118 7.64 -10.75 18.64
C ILE A 118 7.71 -12.28 18.56
N LEU A 119 8.09 -12.83 17.39
CA LEU A 119 8.05 -14.27 17.12
C LEU A 119 9.44 -14.93 17.25
N GLY A 120 10.49 -14.13 17.42
CA GLY A 120 11.87 -14.59 17.40
C GLY A 120 12.45 -14.76 15.99
N PRO A 121 13.79 -14.96 15.86
CA PRO A 121 14.49 -14.94 14.58
C PRO A 121 14.05 -15.99 13.57
N ARG A 122 13.64 -17.19 14.04
CA ARG A 122 13.19 -18.28 13.16
C ARG A 122 11.76 -18.05 12.67
N TRP A 123 10.80 -17.96 13.60
CA TRP A 123 9.38 -17.83 13.24
C TRP A 123 9.05 -16.50 12.57
N GLY A 124 9.69 -15.39 12.97
CA GLY A 124 9.51 -14.10 12.30
C GLY A 124 9.82 -14.16 10.81
N LYS A 125 10.87 -14.90 10.40
CA LYS A 125 11.23 -15.10 9.00
C LYS A 125 10.18 -15.93 8.25
N TYR A 126 9.76 -17.06 8.82
CA TYR A 126 8.85 -17.98 8.12
C TYR A 126 7.41 -17.49 8.04
N VAL A 127 6.98 -16.61 8.96
CA VAL A 127 5.63 -16.02 8.91
C VAL A 127 5.60 -14.78 8.02
N ILE A 128 6.49 -13.80 8.24
CA ILE A 128 6.44 -12.53 7.48
C ILE A 128 7.01 -12.65 6.08
N GLY A 129 8.04 -13.48 5.86
CA GLY A 129 8.65 -13.62 4.54
C GLY A 129 7.64 -13.98 3.44
N PRO A 130 6.87 -15.08 3.58
CA PRO A 130 5.84 -15.45 2.60
C PRO A 130 4.72 -14.42 2.44
N LEU A 131 4.28 -13.79 3.54
CA LEU A 131 3.23 -12.76 3.49
C LEU A 131 3.68 -11.51 2.73
N GLN A 132 4.88 -11.00 3.03
CA GLN A 132 5.44 -9.82 2.37
C GLN A 132 5.75 -10.11 0.90
N PHE A 133 6.29 -11.29 0.59
CA PHE A 133 6.50 -11.74 -0.77
C PHE A 133 5.18 -11.82 -1.55
N GLY A 134 4.16 -12.46 -0.97
CA GLY A 134 2.84 -12.59 -1.59
C GLY A 134 2.18 -11.24 -1.89
N ILE A 135 2.21 -10.30 -0.93
CA ILE A 135 1.66 -8.95 -1.11
C ILE A 135 2.38 -8.22 -2.26
N CYS A 136 3.72 -8.28 -2.29
CA CYS A 136 4.48 -7.55 -3.29
C CYS A 136 4.41 -8.20 -4.68
N TYR A 137 4.48 -9.52 -4.74
CA TYR A 137 4.27 -10.27 -5.98
C TYR A 137 2.88 -9.99 -6.55
N GLY A 138 1.84 -10.09 -5.72
CA GLY A 138 0.47 -9.77 -6.10
C GLY A 138 0.32 -8.31 -6.57
N ALA A 139 0.98 -7.37 -5.90
CA ALA A 139 1.01 -5.96 -6.31
C ALA A 139 1.62 -5.74 -7.71
N VAL A 140 2.71 -6.45 -8.05
CA VAL A 140 3.35 -6.36 -9.37
C VAL A 140 2.48 -7.00 -10.45
N VAL A 141 1.88 -8.16 -10.16
CA VAL A 141 0.94 -8.83 -11.07
C VAL A 141 -0.28 -7.94 -11.32
N ALA A 142 -0.90 -7.40 -10.27
CA ALA A 142 -2.05 -6.51 -10.38
C ALA A 142 -1.71 -5.21 -11.12
N GLY A 143 -0.55 -4.61 -10.82
CA GLY A 143 -0.06 -3.42 -11.53
C GLY A 143 0.17 -3.68 -13.01
N SER A 144 0.79 -4.80 -13.36
CA SER A 144 1.01 -5.22 -14.76
C SER A 144 -0.30 -5.44 -15.50
N LEU A 145 -1.27 -6.10 -14.85
CA LEU A 145 -2.59 -6.36 -15.41
C LEU A 145 -3.38 -5.06 -15.66
N LEU A 146 -3.45 -4.18 -14.66
CA LEU A 146 -4.16 -2.90 -14.77
C LEU A 146 -3.51 -1.96 -15.80
N GLY A 147 -2.18 -1.95 -15.88
CA GLY A 147 -1.46 -1.21 -16.90
C GLY A 147 -1.72 -1.74 -18.30
N GLY A 148 -1.70 -3.07 -18.48
CA GLY A 148 -2.08 -3.70 -19.74
C GLY A 148 -3.53 -3.42 -20.14
N GLN A 149 -4.47 -3.43 -19.19
CA GLN A 149 -5.86 -3.05 -19.44
C GLN A 149 -5.99 -1.59 -19.90
N SER A 150 -5.26 -0.68 -19.26
CA SER A 150 -5.27 0.75 -19.62
C SER A 150 -4.63 1.00 -20.99
N LEU A 151 -3.53 0.32 -21.32
CA LEU A 151 -2.93 0.38 -22.66
C LEU A 151 -3.88 -0.16 -23.73
N LYS A 152 -4.52 -1.30 -23.47
CA LYS A 152 -5.52 -1.87 -24.40
C LYS A 152 -6.68 -0.91 -24.60
N PHE A 153 -7.13 -0.24 -23.54
CA PHE A 153 -8.18 0.77 -23.62
C PHE A 153 -7.78 1.91 -24.57
N ILE A 154 -6.57 2.46 -24.41
CA ILE A 154 -6.03 3.52 -25.28
C ILE A 154 -5.92 3.05 -26.74
N TYR A 155 -5.47 1.81 -26.94
CA TYR A 155 -5.39 1.20 -28.27
C TYR A 155 -6.76 1.13 -28.93
N LEU A 156 -7.79 0.64 -28.24
CA LEU A 156 -9.14 0.54 -28.78
C LEU A 156 -9.81 1.90 -28.99
N LEU A 157 -9.46 2.93 -28.20
CA LEU A 157 -9.89 4.30 -28.48
C LEU A 157 -9.35 4.83 -29.82
N SER A 158 -8.12 4.43 -30.18
CA SER A 158 -7.44 4.90 -31.39
C SER A 158 -7.72 4.03 -32.60
N ASN A 159 -7.91 2.73 -32.38
CA ASN A 159 -8.21 1.72 -33.38
C ASN A 159 -9.35 0.80 -32.87
N PRO A 160 -10.62 1.18 -33.07
CA PRO A 160 -11.77 0.44 -32.55
C PRO A 160 -11.86 -1.02 -33.02
N ASN A 161 -11.36 -1.30 -34.22
CA ASN A 161 -11.34 -2.65 -34.81
C ASN A 161 -10.03 -3.40 -34.54
N GLY A 162 -9.25 -2.94 -33.56
CA GLY A 162 -7.98 -3.53 -33.20
C GLY A 162 -8.10 -4.96 -32.68
N THR A 163 -7.25 -5.86 -33.18
CA THR A 163 -7.34 -7.31 -32.91
C THR A 163 -6.42 -7.78 -31.77
N MET A 164 -5.48 -6.93 -31.33
CA MET A 164 -4.49 -7.26 -30.29
C MET A 164 -5.15 -7.67 -28.98
N LYS A 165 -4.65 -8.75 -28.40
CA LYS A 165 -5.20 -9.35 -27.17
C LYS A 165 -4.64 -8.66 -25.93
N LEU A 166 -5.36 -8.80 -24.82
CA LEU A 166 -4.97 -8.16 -23.55
C LEU A 166 -3.58 -8.59 -23.07
N TYR A 167 -3.23 -9.87 -23.23
CA TYR A 167 -1.93 -10.36 -22.78
C TYR A 167 -0.76 -9.67 -23.49
N GLU A 168 -0.93 -9.24 -24.74
CA GLU A 168 0.11 -8.49 -25.47
C GLU A 168 0.38 -7.14 -24.79
N PHE A 169 -0.67 -6.43 -24.40
CA PHE A 169 -0.54 -5.17 -23.65
C PHE A 169 0.01 -5.37 -22.24
N ILE A 170 -0.30 -6.49 -21.58
CA ILE A 170 0.29 -6.86 -20.29
C ILE A 170 1.79 -7.08 -20.45
N VAL A 171 2.24 -7.78 -21.50
CA VAL A 171 3.65 -8.00 -21.81
C VAL A 171 4.36 -6.68 -22.12
N ILE A 172 3.76 -5.81 -22.94
CA ILE A 172 4.31 -4.48 -23.25
C ILE A 172 4.49 -3.65 -21.97
N PHE A 173 3.45 -3.56 -21.14
CA PHE A 173 3.52 -2.80 -19.89
C PHE A 173 4.49 -3.43 -18.88
N GLY A 174 4.54 -4.76 -18.80
CA GLY A 174 5.53 -5.48 -18.00
C GLY A 174 6.96 -5.18 -18.43
N GLY A 175 7.23 -5.13 -19.73
CA GLY A 175 8.51 -4.70 -20.27
C GLY A 175 8.88 -3.27 -19.87
N LEU A 176 7.92 -2.33 -19.94
CA LEU A 176 8.11 -0.97 -19.42
C LEU A 176 8.44 -0.95 -17.93
N LEU A 177 7.72 -1.74 -17.11
CA LEU A 177 8.00 -1.85 -15.67
C LEU A 177 9.40 -2.41 -15.40
N LEU A 178 9.86 -3.41 -16.17
CA LEU A 178 11.21 -3.96 -16.05
C LEU A 178 12.27 -2.91 -16.38
N LEU A 179 12.09 -2.12 -17.44
CA LEU A 179 12.99 -1.01 -17.79
C LEU A 179 13.03 0.06 -16.71
N LEU A 180 11.86 0.47 -16.21
CA LEU A 180 11.76 1.47 -15.14
C LEU A 180 12.38 0.96 -13.82
N ALA A 181 12.29 -0.34 -13.55
CA ALA A 181 12.91 -0.96 -12.37
C ALA A 181 14.45 -0.96 -12.41
N GLN A 182 15.07 -0.81 -13.58
CA GLN A 182 16.53 -0.69 -13.70
C GLN A 182 17.05 0.69 -13.30
N ILE A 183 16.18 1.70 -13.17
CA ILE A 183 16.59 3.06 -12.84
C ILE A 183 16.87 3.11 -11.33
N PRO A 184 18.14 3.28 -10.89
CA PRO A 184 18.50 3.27 -9.48
C PRO A 184 17.70 4.32 -8.70
N SER A 185 17.16 3.89 -7.57
CA SER A 185 16.18 4.62 -6.77
C SER A 185 16.72 5.96 -6.20
N PHE A 186 16.15 7.05 -6.71
CA PHE A 186 15.47 8.12 -5.95
C PHE A 186 16.23 9.10 -5.05
N HIS A 187 16.66 10.21 -5.65
CA HIS A 187 16.84 11.48 -4.93
C HIS A 187 15.50 12.23 -4.66
N SER A 188 14.34 11.67 -5.07
CA SER A 188 13.07 12.42 -5.18
C SER A 188 11.77 11.62 -4.93
N LEU A 189 11.78 10.50 -4.16
CA LEU A 189 10.56 9.73 -3.81
C LEU A 189 9.41 10.62 -3.30
N ARG A 190 9.78 11.66 -2.57
CA ARG A 190 8.85 12.68 -2.07
C ARG A 190 7.98 13.30 -3.16
N HIS A 191 8.58 13.73 -4.26
CA HIS A 191 7.87 14.43 -5.33
C HIS A 191 7.07 13.47 -6.20
N ILE A 192 7.57 12.25 -6.42
CA ILE A 192 6.86 11.22 -7.17
C ILE A 192 5.57 10.82 -6.44
N ASN A 193 5.63 10.64 -5.11
CA ASN A 193 4.43 10.35 -4.33
C ASN A 193 3.47 11.55 -4.30
N LEU A 194 3.96 12.79 -4.24
CA LEU A 194 3.07 13.95 -4.37
C LEU A 194 2.36 13.99 -5.74
N ILE A 195 3.07 13.73 -6.83
CA ILE A 195 2.47 13.64 -8.17
C ILE A 195 1.46 12.49 -8.24
N SER A 196 1.81 11.32 -7.71
CA SER A 196 0.93 10.14 -7.65
C SER A 196 -0.36 10.44 -6.89
N LEU A 197 -0.31 11.22 -5.81
CA LEU A 197 -1.49 11.68 -5.08
C LEU A 197 -2.38 12.57 -5.95
N VAL A 198 -1.79 13.54 -6.65
CA VAL A 198 -2.55 14.42 -7.56
C VAL A 198 -3.20 13.60 -8.68
N LEU A 199 -2.47 12.66 -9.27
CA LEU A 199 -3.00 11.75 -10.30
C LEU A 199 -4.16 10.91 -9.75
N CYS A 200 -4.05 10.38 -8.53
CA CYS A 200 -5.10 9.53 -7.95
C CYS A 200 -6.38 10.28 -7.63
N LEU A 201 -6.27 11.50 -7.09
CA LEU A 201 -7.42 12.39 -6.91
C LEU A 201 -8.05 12.74 -8.26
N THR A 202 -7.22 13.06 -9.26
CA THR A 202 -7.70 13.51 -10.57
C THR A 202 -8.44 12.41 -11.33
N TYR A 203 -7.85 11.21 -11.46
CA TYR A 203 -8.54 10.13 -12.17
C TYR A 203 -9.80 9.68 -11.41
N SER A 204 -9.78 9.68 -10.06
CA SER A 204 -10.95 9.30 -9.26
C SER A 204 -12.09 10.29 -9.47
N ALA A 205 -11.81 11.59 -9.39
CA ALA A 205 -12.80 12.64 -9.66
C ALA A 205 -13.34 12.56 -11.10
N CYS A 206 -12.47 12.32 -12.09
CA CYS A 206 -12.88 12.17 -13.49
C CYS A 206 -13.77 10.94 -13.71
N VAL A 207 -13.44 9.81 -13.07
CA VAL A 207 -14.24 8.59 -13.12
C VAL A 207 -15.60 8.81 -12.46
N THR A 208 -15.64 9.42 -11.29
CA THR A 208 -16.90 9.77 -10.61
C THR A 208 -17.77 10.68 -11.48
N ALA A 209 -17.19 11.77 -12.01
CA ALA A 209 -17.91 12.69 -12.89
C ALA A 209 -18.38 12.00 -14.18
N GLY A 210 -17.54 11.14 -14.75
CA GLY A 210 -17.86 10.34 -15.93
C GLY A 210 -19.04 9.40 -15.68
N ALA A 211 -19.03 8.66 -14.56
CA ALA A 211 -20.11 7.76 -14.18
C ALA A 211 -21.42 8.53 -13.95
N ILE A 212 -21.37 9.67 -13.24
CA ILE A 212 -22.55 10.52 -13.03
C ILE A 212 -23.12 11.02 -14.36
N LYS A 213 -22.26 11.50 -15.26
CA LYS A 213 -22.66 12.00 -16.58
C LYS A 213 -23.29 10.90 -17.45
N ILE A 214 -22.72 9.70 -17.45
CA ILE A 214 -23.27 8.55 -18.19
C ILE A 214 -24.62 8.15 -17.59
N GLY A 215 -24.72 8.06 -16.26
CA GLY A 215 -25.96 7.67 -15.59
C GLY A 215 -27.11 8.65 -15.81
N HIS A 216 -26.84 9.93 -16.05
CA HIS A 216 -27.85 10.94 -16.40
C HIS A 216 -28.09 11.12 -17.91
N SER A 217 -27.37 10.39 -18.77
CA SER A 217 -27.55 10.50 -20.21
C SER A 217 -28.85 9.85 -20.69
N GLU A 218 -29.37 10.27 -21.85
CA GLU A 218 -30.59 9.69 -22.44
C GLU A 218 -30.45 8.20 -22.73
N ASN A 219 -29.22 7.73 -22.99
CA ASN A 219 -28.88 6.33 -23.23
C ASN A 219 -28.20 5.69 -22.01
N ALA A 220 -28.62 6.08 -20.79
CA ALA A 220 -28.05 5.55 -19.57
C ALA A 220 -28.17 4.01 -19.52
N PRO A 221 -27.15 3.31 -18.99
CA PRO A 221 -27.23 1.88 -18.75
C PRO A 221 -28.43 1.51 -17.85
N ILE A 222 -28.97 0.31 -18.05
CA ILE A 222 -30.04 -0.22 -17.21
C ILE A 222 -29.51 -0.40 -15.79
N ARG A 223 -30.18 0.24 -14.82
CA ARG A 223 -29.80 0.20 -13.41
C ARG A 223 -30.43 -0.99 -12.69
N ASP A 224 -29.89 -2.17 -12.93
CA ASP A 224 -30.22 -3.38 -12.16
C ASP A 224 -29.22 -3.54 -11.00
N TYR A 225 -29.72 -3.66 -9.78
CA TYR A 225 -28.89 -3.83 -8.57
C TYR A 225 -29.01 -5.23 -7.95
N SER A 226 -29.51 -6.20 -8.72
CA SER A 226 -29.47 -7.60 -8.34
C SER A 226 -28.03 -8.07 -8.11
N VAL A 227 -27.83 -8.89 -7.09
CA VAL A 227 -26.50 -9.42 -6.75
C VAL A 227 -26.12 -10.51 -7.74
N ASN A 228 -24.96 -10.35 -8.37
CA ASN A 228 -24.44 -11.29 -9.35
C ASN A 228 -24.16 -12.67 -8.74
N GLY A 229 -24.48 -13.72 -9.52
CA GLY A 229 -24.28 -15.11 -9.14
C GLY A 229 -25.42 -15.73 -8.35
N THR A 230 -25.57 -17.05 -8.48
CA THR A 230 -26.56 -17.89 -7.79
C THR A 230 -25.87 -19.07 -7.09
N GLY A 231 -26.50 -19.61 -6.04
CA GLY A 231 -25.97 -20.75 -5.29
C GLY A 231 -24.54 -20.54 -4.80
N VAL A 232 -23.64 -21.46 -5.13
CA VAL A 232 -22.23 -21.44 -4.74
C VAL A 232 -21.46 -20.26 -5.37
N ASN A 233 -21.81 -19.85 -6.59
CA ASN A 233 -21.16 -18.72 -7.26
C ASN A 233 -21.41 -17.40 -6.52
N ARG A 234 -22.53 -17.27 -5.81
CA ARG A 234 -22.80 -16.10 -4.95
C ARG A 234 -21.86 -16.05 -3.75
N VAL A 235 -21.54 -17.21 -3.16
CA VAL A 235 -20.61 -17.29 -2.02
C VAL A 235 -19.20 -16.94 -2.46
N PHE A 236 -18.72 -17.54 -3.55
CA PHE A 236 -17.39 -17.19 -4.11
C PHE A 236 -17.34 -15.74 -4.62
N GLY A 237 -18.45 -15.22 -5.17
CA GLY A 237 -18.59 -13.81 -5.53
C GLY A 237 -18.41 -12.89 -4.32
N ALA A 238 -19.10 -13.17 -3.22
CA ALA A 238 -18.96 -12.41 -1.98
C ALA A 238 -17.53 -12.47 -1.43
N ALA A 239 -16.89 -13.65 -1.43
CA ALA A 239 -15.49 -13.79 -1.01
C ALA A 239 -14.53 -12.98 -1.90
N ASN A 240 -14.76 -12.99 -3.22
CA ASN A 240 -13.97 -12.20 -4.17
C ASN A 240 -14.17 -10.69 -3.95
N ALA A 241 -15.39 -10.25 -3.64
CA ALA A 241 -15.66 -8.85 -3.33
C ALA A 241 -14.91 -8.37 -2.08
N VAL A 242 -14.91 -9.20 -1.02
CA VAL A 242 -14.13 -8.93 0.19
C VAL A 242 -12.63 -8.89 -0.14
N ALA A 243 -12.14 -9.78 -1.00
CA ALA A 243 -10.74 -9.78 -1.44
C ALA A 243 -10.38 -8.49 -2.21
N ILE A 244 -11.23 -8.03 -3.13
CA ILE A 244 -11.03 -6.76 -3.87
C ILE A 244 -11.01 -5.57 -2.89
N ILE A 245 -12.01 -5.47 -2.02
CA ILE A 245 -12.13 -4.36 -1.06
C ILE A 245 -10.94 -4.33 -0.11
N SER A 246 -10.59 -5.47 0.51
CA SER A 246 -9.45 -5.58 1.43
C SER A 246 -8.12 -5.27 0.75
N THR A 247 -7.91 -5.75 -0.49
CA THR A 247 -6.71 -5.43 -1.28
C THR A 247 -6.59 -3.94 -1.56
N THR A 248 -7.73 -3.25 -1.77
CA THR A 248 -7.74 -1.80 -2.04
C THR A 248 -7.28 -0.99 -0.82
N TYR A 249 -7.46 -1.49 0.41
CA TYR A 249 -6.98 -0.83 1.64
C TYR A 249 -5.56 -1.25 2.06
N ALA A 250 -4.94 -2.23 1.41
CA ALA A 250 -3.71 -2.82 1.89
C ALA A 250 -2.50 -1.86 1.77
N CYS A 251 -1.77 -1.68 2.88
CA CYS A 251 -0.48 -0.98 2.95
C CYS A 251 0.58 -1.88 3.59
N GLY A 252 1.62 -2.22 2.83
CA GLY A 252 2.73 -3.07 3.28
C GLY A 252 3.96 -2.32 3.79
N ILE A 253 3.92 -0.98 3.86
CA ILE A 253 5.10 -0.14 4.14
C ILE A 253 4.88 0.90 5.25
N ILE A 254 3.94 0.64 6.17
CA ILE A 254 3.63 1.54 7.28
C ILE A 254 4.85 1.80 8.19
N PRO A 255 5.61 0.78 8.66
CA PRO A 255 6.80 0.98 9.48
C PRO A 255 7.86 1.86 8.81
N GLU A 256 8.09 1.65 7.52
CA GLU A 256 9.07 2.35 6.71
C GLU A 256 8.68 3.82 6.55
N ILE A 257 7.39 4.10 6.28
CA ILE A 257 6.88 5.48 6.22
C ILE A 257 7.05 6.16 7.58
N GLN A 258 6.68 5.51 8.68
CA GLN A 258 6.83 6.06 10.03
C GLN A 258 8.29 6.34 10.38
N ALA A 259 9.21 5.48 9.92
CA ALA A 259 10.64 5.68 10.11
C ALA A 259 11.18 6.95 9.43
N THR A 260 10.53 7.46 8.38
CA THR A 260 10.93 8.73 7.71
C THR A 260 10.48 10.00 8.43
N ILE A 261 9.64 9.91 9.47
CA ILE A 261 9.06 11.06 10.18
C ILE A 261 10.05 11.64 11.19
N ALA A 262 10.31 12.95 11.08
CA ALA A 262 11.26 13.62 11.95
C ALA A 262 10.81 13.54 13.42
N PRO A 263 11.72 13.26 14.38
CA PRO A 263 11.41 13.31 15.81
C PRO A 263 10.88 14.69 16.24
N PRO A 264 10.01 14.77 17.27
CA PRO A 264 9.26 13.66 17.88
C PRO A 264 8.20 13.11 16.91
N VAL A 265 7.99 11.79 16.89
CA VAL A 265 7.00 11.13 16.03
C VAL A 265 5.58 11.25 16.59
N LYS A 266 5.45 11.47 17.91
CA LYS A 266 4.19 11.51 18.65
C LYS A 266 3.09 12.28 17.93
N GLY A 267 2.01 11.57 17.60
CA GLY A 267 0.82 12.11 16.95
C GLY A 267 0.98 12.54 15.48
N LYS A 268 2.20 12.58 14.92
CA LYS A 268 2.42 12.90 13.50
C LYS A 268 1.86 11.80 12.59
N MET A 269 2.05 10.54 12.99
CA MET A 269 1.53 9.40 12.24
C MET A 269 0.00 9.38 12.23
N PHE A 270 -0.65 9.63 13.37
CA PHE A 270 -2.11 9.75 13.45
C PHE A 270 -2.65 10.86 12.54
N LYS A 271 -2.04 12.06 12.53
CA LYS A 271 -2.42 13.14 11.61
C LYS A 271 -2.26 12.72 10.15
N GLY A 272 -1.18 12.02 9.81
CA GLY A 272 -0.96 11.46 8.47
C GLY A 272 -2.05 10.46 8.09
N LEU A 273 -2.41 9.55 8.99
CA LEU A 273 -3.51 8.60 8.80
C LEU A 273 -4.85 9.32 8.60
N CYS A 274 -5.16 10.37 9.37
CA CYS A 274 -6.39 11.14 9.17
C CYS A 274 -6.48 11.76 7.77
N VAL A 275 -5.39 12.35 7.26
CA VAL A 275 -5.35 12.87 5.88
C VAL A 275 -5.53 11.75 4.87
N CYS A 276 -4.81 10.64 5.05
CA CYS A 276 -4.90 9.49 4.17
C CYS A 276 -6.34 8.94 4.11
N TYR A 277 -6.99 8.76 5.25
CA TYR A 277 -8.34 8.21 5.31
C TYR A 277 -9.43 9.20 4.87
N ALA A 278 -9.19 10.52 4.98
CA ALA A 278 -10.04 11.50 4.33
C ALA A 278 -10.00 11.35 2.80
N VAL A 279 -8.80 11.20 2.22
CA VAL A 279 -8.65 10.94 0.77
C VAL A 279 -9.26 9.59 0.39
N ILE A 280 -9.00 8.53 1.14
CA ILE A 280 -9.59 7.20 0.89
C ILE A 280 -11.13 7.28 0.93
N ALA A 281 -11.71 7.88 1.97
CA ALA A 281 -13.16 8.00 2.08
C ALA A 281 -13.75 8.73 0.87
N THR A 282 -13.17 9.88 0.50
CA THR A 282 -13.67 10.66 -0.65
C THR A 282 -13.52 9.90 -1.97
N THR A 283 -12.37 9.28 -2.24
CA THR A 283 -12.09 8.58 -3.52
C THR A 283 -12.81 7.24 -3.62
N PHE A 284 -12.74 6.38 -2.61
CA PHE A 284 -13.29 5.03 -2.67
C PHE A 284 -14.81 5.06 -2.67
N LEU A 285 -15.43 5.85 -1.79
CA LEU A 285 -16.89 5.98 -1.77
C LEU A 285 -17.40 6.63 -3.05
N SER A 286 -16.77 7.72 -3.51
CA SER A 286 -17.24 8.39 -4.73
C SER A 286 -17.15 7.47 -5.96
N VAL A 287 -16.04 6.76 -6.17
CA VAL A 287 -15.89 5.84 -7.31
C VAL A 287 -16.81 4.63 -7.16
N ALA A 288 -16.86 3.98 -6.00
CA ALA A 288 -17.70 2.82 -5.76
C ALA A 288 -19.19 3.14 -5.96
N ILE A 289 -19.68 4.21 -5.32
CA ILE A 289 -21.09 4.62 -5.37
C ILE A 289 -21.45 5.07 -6.78
N SER A 290 -20.70 6.02 -7.37
CA SER A 290 -21.07 6.54 -8.71
C SER A 290 -20.98 5.48 -9.80
N GLY A 291 -19.94 4.63 -9.77
CA GLY A 291 -19.78 3.56 -10.73
C GLY A 291 -20.87 2.50 -10.60
N TYR A 292 -21.17 2.03 -9.39
CA TYR A 292 -22.21 1.03 -9.18
C TYR A 292 -23.60 1.61 -9.44
N TRP A 293 -23.87 2.87 -9.09
CA TRP A 293 -25.10 3.56 -9.44
C TRP A 293 -25.32 3.69 -10.96
N ALA A 294 -24.25 3.97 -11.70
CA ALA A 294 -24.34 4.15 -13.15
C ALA A 294 -24.52 2.83 -13.92
N PHE A 295 -23.87 1.74 -13.47
CA PHE A 295 -23.81 0.47 -14.23
C PHE A 295 -24.49 -0.71 -13.56
N GLY A 296 -24.89 -0.60 -12.28
CA GLY A 296 -25.52 -1.69 -11.54
C GLY A 296 -24.69 -2.97 -11.57
N ASN A 297 -25.36 -4.10 -11.77
CA ASN A 297 -24.78 -5.43 -11.90
C ASN A 297 -23.95 -5.64 -13.17
N GLN A 298 -23.95 -4.66 -14.09
CA GLN A 298 -23.12 -4.67 -15.30
C GLN A 298 -21.78 -3.94 -15.11
N ALA A 299 -21.47 -3.43 -13.91
CA ALA A 299 -20.15 -2.86 -13.65
C ALA A 299 -19.07 -3.93 -13.92
N MET A 300 -18.12 -3.62 -14.79
CA MET A 300 -17.06 -4.54 -15.21
C MET A 300 -15.86 -4.46 -14.25
N GLY A 301 -14.93 -5.41 -14.39
CA GLY A 301 -13.75 -5.53 -13.52
C GLY A 301 -12.94 -4.24 -13.32
N THR A 302 -13.02 -3.30 -14.27
CA THR A 302 -12.73 -1.88 -14.00
C THR A 302 -13.89 -1.05 -14.53
N VAL A 303 -14.29 0.00 -13.80
CA VAL A 303 -15.34 0.92 -14.25
C VAL A 303 -14.94 1.68 -15.52
N LEU A 304 -13.64 1.85 -15.78
CA LEU A 304 -13.16 2.42 -17.04
C LEU A 304 -13.61 1.60 -18.22
N SER A 305 -13.55 0.27 -18.13
CA SER A 305 -14.04 -0.61 -19.20
C SER A 305 -15.49 -0.29 -19.57
N ASN A 306 -16.35 0.07 -18.60
CA ASN A 306 -17.74 0.41 -18.88
C ASN A 306 -17.88 1.68 -19.74
N PHE A 307 -16.92 2.61 -19.65
CA PHE A 307 -16.95 3.85 -20.41
C PHE A 307 -16.67 3.65 -21.90
N MET A 308 -16.15 2.49 -22.32
CA MET A 308 -16.01 2.19 -23.76
C MET A 308 -17.36 2.03 -24.46
N GLY A 309 -18.42 1.62 -23.75
CA GLY A 309 -19.67 1.21 -24.38
C GLY A 309 -19.51 -0.03 -25.28
N ASN A 310 -20.62 -0.48 -25.87
CA ASN A 310 -20.62 -1.65 -26.76
C ASN A 310 -20.16 -1.30 -28.19
N GLU A 311 -20.58 -0.14 -28.70
CA GLU A 311 -20.28 0.29 -30.09
C GLU A 311 -19.37 1.51 -30.14
N LYS A 312 -19.54 2.45 -29.19
CA LYS A 312 -18.78 3.70 -29.14
C LYS A 312 -18.55 4.16 -27.69
N PRO A 313 -17.44 4.88 -27.44
CA PRO A 313 -17.17 5.48 -26.14
C PRO A 313 -18.34 6.31 -25.63
N LEU A 314 -18.69 6.15 -24.35
CA LEU A 314 -19.80 6.85 -23.70
C LEU A 314 -19.43 8.29 -23.29
N LEU A 315 -18.15 8.64 -23.36
CA LEU A 315 -17.60 9.94 -23.03
C LEU A 315 -16.62 10.41 -24.11
N PRO A 316 -16.30 11.72 -24.19
CA PRO A 316 -15.37 12.24 -25.18
C PRO A 316 -14.01 11.52 -25.13
N THR A 317 -13.49 11.10 -26.29
CA THR A 317 -12.24 10.33 -26.42
C THR A 317 -11.05 10.97 -25.71
N ARG A 318 -10.89 12.29 -25.81
CA ARG A 318 -9.81 13.03 -25.14
C ARG A 318 -9.87 12.93 -23.61
N PHE A 319 -11.09 12.93 -23.06
CA PHE A 319 -11.31 12.79 -21.62
C PHE A 319 -10.94 11.37 -21.16
N LEU A 320 -11.37 10.35 -21.90
CA LEU A 320 -11.05 8.96 -21.60
C LEU A 320 -9.56 8.64 -21.76
N LEU A 321 -8.91 9.20 -22.77
CA LEU A 321 -7.47 9.10 -22.97
C LEU A 321 -6.72 9.70 -21.78
N MET A 322 -7.10 10.90 -21.34
CA MET A 322 -6.49 11.57 -20.18
C MET A 322 -6.59 10.71 -18.92
N ILE A 323 -7.77 10.14 -18.63
CA ILE A 323 -7.95 9.27 -17.45
C ILE A 323 -7.00 8.07 -17.51
N ASN A 324 -6.95 7.36 -18.65
CA ASN A 324 -6.09 6.19 -18.78
C ASN A 324 -4.59 6.54 -18.71
N VAL A 325 -4.17 7.69 -19.24
CA VAL A 325 -2.78 8.17 -19.13
C VAL A 325 -2.42 8.49 -17.68
N PHE A 326 -3.32 9.13 -16.93
CA PHE A 326 -3.11 9.40 -15.49
C PHE A 326 -3.08 8.11 -14.67
N THR A 327 -3.98 7.17 -14.97
CA THR A 327 -3.98 5.83 -14.38
C THR A 327 -2.68 5.10 -14.67
N LEU A 328 -2.22 5.04 -15.93
CA LEU A 328 -0.94 4.42 -16.30
C LEU A 328 0.24 5.03 -15.58
N SER A 329 0.34 6.36 -15.57
CA SER A 329 1.44 7.08 -14.93
C SER A 329 1.51 6.77 -13.43
N GLN A 330 0.35 6.71 -12.77
CA GLN A 330 0.23 6.40 -11.36
C GLN A 330 0.56 4.91 -11.08
N ILE A 331 0.06 3.97 -11.90
CA ILE A 331 0.39 2.54 -11.79
C ILE A 331 1.89 2.33 -11.94
N SER A 332 2.53 2.95 -12.93
CA SER A 332 3.97 2.85 -13.15
C SER A 332 4.74 3.33 -11.92
N ALA A 333 4.38 4.48 -11.35
CA ALA A 333 5.01 4.99 -10.14
C ALA A 333 4.86 4.02 -8.95
N VAL A 334 3.64 3.57 -8.66
CA VAL A 334 3.35 2.71 -7.50
C VAL A 334 3.90 1.28 -7.68
N THR A 335 3.98 0.79 -8.92
CA THR A 335 4.47 -0.57 -9.23
C THR A 335 5.98 -0.64 -9.32
N VAL A 336 6.69 0.46 -9.63
CA VAL A 336 8.17 0.49 -9.64
C VAL A 336 8.72 0.74 -8.23
N VAL A 337 8.06 1.59 -7.42
CA VAL A 337 8.52 1.93 -6.06
C VAL A 337 8.42 0.75 -5.08
N ARG A 338 7.41 -0.12 -5.21
CA ARG A 338 7.19 -1.26 -4.29
C ARG A 338 8.27 -2.36 -4.40
N PRO A 339 8.68 -2.82 -5.59
CA PRO A 339 9.71 -3.84 -5.75
C PRO A 339 11.12 -3.36 -5.41
N THR A 340 11.47 -2.09 -5.65
CA THR A 340 12.79 -1.55 -5.28
C THR A 340 13.00 -1.56 -3.77
N GLN A 341 11.92 -1.38 -3.00
CA GLN A 341 11.96 -1.47 -1.54
C GLN A 341 12.08 -2.94 -1.08
N LEU A 342 11.39 -3.88 -1.74
CA LEU A 342 11.44 -5.31 -1.44
C LEU A 342 12.72 -6.01 -1.90
N ALA A 343 13.36 -5.56 -2.99
CA ALA A 343 14.64 -6.11 -3.46
C ALA A 343 15.69 -6.05 -2.33
N SER A 344 15.72 -4.93 -1.59
CA SER A 344 16.56 -4.78 -0.39
C SER A 344 16.22 -5.79 0.74
N ASP A 345 14.97 -6.25 0.82
CA ASP A 345 14.51 -7.22 1.81
C ASP A 345 14.76 -8.68 1.38
N ILE A 346 14.66 -8.98 0.08
CA ILE A 346 14.90 -10.31 -0.51
C ILE A 346 16.40 -10.63 -0.59
N GLU A 347 17.23 -9.66 -0.94
CA GLU A 347 18.69 -9.81 -0.97
C GLU A 347 19.21 -10.22 0.42
N THR A 348 18.67 -9.61 1.49
CA THR A 348 18.97 -10.06 2.87
C THR A 348 18.43 -11.46 3.21
N LEU A 349 17.32 -11.91 2.60
CA LEU A 349 16.77 -13.26 2.83
C LEU A 349 17.66 -14.34 2.18
N LEU A 350 18.25 -14.03 1.02
CA LEU A 350 19.18 -14.89 0.30
C LEU A 350 20.56 -14.93 0.96
N ASP A 351 21.10 -13.77 1.38
CA ASP A 351 22.41 -13.69 2.05
C ASP A 351 22.41 -14.43 3.40
N VAL A 352 21.32 -14.36 4.16
CA VAL A 352 21.18 -15.12 5.41
C VAL A 352 20.91 -16.61 5.15
N GLY A 353 20.34 -16.97 3.99
CA GLY A 353 20.19 -18.36 3.54
C GLY A 353 21.54 -19.03 3.27
N LEU A 354 22.43 -18.32 2.56
CA LEU A 354 23.79 -18.77 2.27
C LEU A 354 24.67 -18.90 3.52
N LEU A 355 24.49 -18.01 4.51
CA LEU A 355 25.19 -18.11 5.80
C LEU A 355 24.65 -19.21 6.72
N ALA A 356 23.39 -19.62 6.55
CA ALA A 356 22.79 -20.71 7.32
C ALA A 356 23.09 -22.10 6.73
N THR A 357 23.45 -22.20 5.46
CA THR A 357 23.93 -23.44 4.82
C THR A 357 25.43 -23.68 5.03
N ASN A 358 26.16 -22.71 5.62
CA ASN A 358 27.60 -22.78 5.88
C ASN A 358 27.94 -22.97 7.39
N LYS A 359 27.03 -23.56 8.16
CA LYS A 359 27.30 -24.00 9.54
C LYS A 359 26.85 -25.42 9.80
#